data_AF-A0A8E6P136-F1
#
_entry.id   AF-A0A8E6P136-F1
#
_cell.length_a   1.000
_cell.length_b   1.000
_cell.length_c   1.000
_cell.angle_alpha   90.00
_cell.angle_beta   90.00
_cell.angle_gamma   90.00
#
_symmetry.space_group_name_H-M   'P 1'
#
loop_
_entity.id
_entity.type
_entity.pdbx_description
1 polymer ?
#
loop_
_entity_poly.entity_id
_entity_poly.type
_entity_poly.pdbx_seq_one_letter_code
_entity_poly.pdbx_strand_id
1 'polypeptide(L)'
;MKKLYLALALSCFSVNALALTEGVIVHDAKSAIDTASQWVKEAKQWQKELTAYKDELLTKTGIRDVQGLVQDAQSVSKELTDIYEQGNSFIDDYIQNPNGVLSEKAKSLLTDYKVTDTCKGLGYTGDLVRGCEASFLSQLAGVEYGNKLESKLRKDNASMKDLIDQVKNAKDTKATQDATNAISLENLKFEKLKFQYEMYRDKQRDLAQYKEKMAQATYQKQQLDAVNEPLSYKEQFTKQSFELN
;
A
#
# COMPACT_ATOMS: atom_id res chain seq x y z
N MET A 1 9.96 -51.00 -59.52
CA MET A 1 8.83 -50.09 -59.23
C MET A 1 8.23 -50.46 -57.88
N LYS A 2 7.92 -49.42 -57.08
CA LYS A 2 7.41 -49.41 -55.69
C LYS A 2 6.31 -50.43 -55.40
N LYS A 3 6.31 -51.02 -54.19
CA LYS A 3 5.25 -50.80 -53.19
C LYS A 3 5.80 -50.87 -51.76
N LEU A 4 5.55 -49.78 -51.06
CA LEU A 4 5.76 -49.47 -49.65
C LEU A 4 4.68 -50.18 -48.82
N TYR A 5 5.02 -50.75 -47.67
CA TYR A 5 4.08 -50.88 -46.55
C TYR A 5 4.81 -50.60 -45.24
N LEU A 6 4.29 -49.59 -44.54
CA LEU A 6 4.70 -49.11 -43.22
C LEU A 6 4.40 -50.16 -42.14
N ALA A 7 5.33 -50.33 -41.20
CA ALA A 7 5.00 -50.71 -39.83
C ALA A 7 5.37 -49.52 -38.93
N LEU A 8 4.33 -48.90 -38.35
CA LEU A 8 4.41 -47.82 -37.38
C LEU A 8 4.90 -48.42 -36.05
N ALA A 9 6.15 -48.13 -35.66
CA ALA A 9 6.56 -48.27 -34.27
C ALA A 9 6.23 -46.95 -33.57
N LEU A 10 5.16 -46.99 -32.76
CA LEU A 10 4.71 -45.91 -31.90
C LEU A 10 5.82 -45.63 -30.86
N SER A 11 6.66 -44.62 -31.11
CA SER A 11 7.59 -44.09 -30.11
C SER A 11 6.79 -43.29 -29.09
N CYS A 12 6.17 -44.00 -28.14
CA CYS A 12 5.62 -43.39 -26.94
C CYS A 12 6.76 -42.73 -26.17
N PHE A 13 6.60 -41.42 -25.97
CA PHE A 13 7.16 -40.59 -24.91
C PHE A 13 8.05 -41.36 -23.93
N SER A 14 9.36 -41.19 -24.10
CA SER A 14 10.29 -41.25 -22.98
C SER A 14 9.82 -40.22 -21.96
N VAL A 15 8.98 -40.64 -21.01
CA VAL A 15 9.00 -40.03 -19.68
C VAL A 15 10.40 -40.33 -19.21
N ASN A 16 11.28 -39.33 -19.31
CA ASN A 16 12.59 -39.40 -18.70
C ASN A 16 12.31 -39.68 -17.23
N ALA A 17 12.54 -40.92 -16.82
CA ALA A 17 12.88 -41.22 -15.46
C ALA A 17 13.97 -40.23 -15.10
N LEU A 18 13.65 -39.29 -14.21
CA LEU A 18 14.62 -38.40 -13.59
C LEU A 18 15.71 -39.32 -13.05
N ALA A 19 16.85 -39.34 -13.73
CA ALA A 19 18.04 -39.99 -13.24
C ALA A 19 18.39 -39.27 -11.93
N LEU A 20 18.04 -39.90 -10.81
CA LEU A 20 18.34 -39.43 -9.46
C LEU A 20 19.84 -39.61 -9.25
N THR A 21 20.63 -38.66 -9.77
CA THR A 21 21.98 -38.44 -9.27
C THR A 21 21.85 -37.55 -8.05
N GLU A 22 22.47 -37.96 -6.95
CA GLU A 22 22.45 -37.26 -5.66
C GLU A 22 22.85 -35.77 -5.78
N GLY A 23 23.55 -35.38 -6.85
CA GLY A 23 23.94 -34.00 -7.14
C GLY A 23 22.82 -33.04 -7.54
N VAL A 24 21.81 -33.47 -8.31
CA VAL A 24 20.73 -32.57 -8.80
C VAL A 24 19.79 -32.17 -7.65
N ILE A 25 19.43 -33.14 -6.80
CA ILE A 25 18.50 -32.91 -5.69
C ILE A 25 19.12 -32.02 -4.61
N VAL A 26 20.42 -32.22 -4.32
CA VAL A 26 21.15 -31.40 -3.35
C VAL A 26 21.34 -29.96 -3.85
N HIS A 27 21.61 -29.79 -5.15
CA HIS A 27 21.72 -28.46 -5.77
C HIS A 27 20.39 -27.69 -5.71
N ASP A 28 19.29 -28.34 -6.08
CA ASP A 28 17.96 -27.71 -6.11
C ASP A 28 17.46 -27.36 -4.70
N ALA A 29 17.69 -28.24 -3.72
CA ALA A 29 17.37 -27.97 -2.33
C ALA A 29 18.18 -26.79 -1.76
N LYS A 30 19.49 -26.73 -2.08
CA LYS A 30 20.33 -25.60 -1.65
C LYS A 30 19.87 -24.28 -2.25
N SER A 31 19.61 -24.26 -3.55
CA SER A 31 19.12 -23.07 -4.26
C SER A 31 17.79 -22.59 -3.67
N ALA A 32 16.84 -23.51 -3.43
CA ALA A 32 15.56 -23.19 -2.82
C ALA A 32 15.71 -22.61 -1.40
N ILE A 33 16.59 -23.17 -0.57
CA ILE A 33 16.89 -22.64 0.77
C ILE A 33 17.49 -21.23 0.69
N ASP A 34 18.43 -21.00 -0.23
CA ASP A 34 19.11 -19.71 -0.35
C ASP A 34 18.11 -18.62 -0.77
N THR A 35 17.27 -18.88 -1.78
CA THR A 35 16.18 -17.99 -2.20
C THR A 35 15.19 -17.72 -1.06
N ALA A 36 14.69 -18.78 -0.42
CA ALA A 36 13.76 -18.66 0.69
C ALA A 36 14.36 -17.86 1.86
N SER A 37 15.64 -18.06 2.17
CA SER A 37 16.35 -17.32 3.22
C SER A 37 16.53 -15.85 2.90
N GLN A 38 16.78 -15.49 1.62
CA GLN A 38 16.82 -14.10 1.18
C GLN A 38 15.48 -13.43 1.44
N TRP A 39 14.38 -14.10 1.10
CA TRP A 39 13.06 -13.54 1.27
C TRP A 39 12.63 -13.41 2.70
N VAL A 40 13.07 -14.33 3.57
CA VAL A 40 12.83 -14.18 5.01
C VAL A 40 13.46 -12.88 5.53
N LYS A 41 14.60 -12.48 4.97
CA LYS A 41 15.23 -11.19 5.29
C LYS A 41 14.44 -10.03 4.70
N GLU A 42 14.05 -10.09 3.43
CA GLU A 42 13.28 -9.04 2.75
C GLU A 42 11.92 -8.82 3.40
N ALA A 43 11.15 -9.88 3.69
CA ALA A 43 9.87 -9.79 4.39
C ALA A 43 10.01 -9.12 5.76
N LYS A 44 11.08 -9.44 6.51
CA LYS A 44 11.37 -8.81 7.80
C LYS A 44 11.72 -7.32 7.65
N GLN A 45 12.40 -6.95 6.57
CA GLN A 45 12.69 -5.56 6.25
C GLN A 45 11.40 -4.80 5.91
N TRP A 46 10.55 -5.33 5.03
CA TRP A 46 9.28 -4.71 4.68
C TRP A 46 8.34 -4.58 5.87
N GLN A 47 8.31 -5.55 6.80
CA GLN A 47 7.55 -5.42 8.05
C GLN A 47 7.99 -4.20 8.87
N LYS A 48 9.29 -3.93 8.96
CA LYS A 48 9.81 -2.74 9.65
C LYS A 48 9.42 -1.46 8.92
N GLU A 49 9.55 -1.46 7.59
CA GLU A 49 9.20 -0.30 6.75
C GLU A 49 7.69 0.02 6.83
N LEU A 50 6.82 -1.00 6.77
CA LEU A 50 5.38 -0.85 6.96
C LEU A 50 5.03 -0.30 8.35
N THR A 51 5.69 -0.80 9.39
CA THR A 51 5.47 -0.33 10.77
C THR A 51 5.89 1.14 10.91
N ALA A 52 7.10 1.49 10.45
CA ALA A 52 7.61 2.84 10.52
C ALA A 52 6.72 3.82 9.74
N TYR A 53 6.26 3.42 8.56
CA TYR A 53 5.40 4.25 7.73
C TYR A 53 4.03 4.49 8.37
N LYS A 54 3.43 3.44 8.97
CA LYS A 54 2.21 3.58 9.76
C LYS A 54 2.40 4.56 10.91
N ASP A 55 3.49 4.43 11.67
CA ASP A 55 3.76 5.30 12.81
C ASP A 55 3.95 6.75 12.36
N GLU A 56 4.61 6.98 11.23
CA GLU A 56 4.76 8.29 10.61
C GLU A 56 3.42 8.91 10.20
N LEU A 57 2.60 8.16 9.45
CA LEU A 57 1.28 8.63 9.00
C LEU A 57 0.41 9.05 10.18
N LEU A 58 0.34 8.20 11.20
CA LEU A 58 -0.50 8.44 12.36
C LEU A 58 0.00 9.62 13.18
N THR A 59 1.32 9.78 13.35
CA THR A 59 1.91 10.93 14.04
C THR A 59 1.62 12.25 13.31
N LYS A 60 1.65 12.25 11.97
CA LYS A 60 1.40 13.45 11.16
C LYS A 60 -0.07 13.87 11.09
N THR A 61 -1.01 12.99 11.45
CA THR A 61 -2.44 13.31 11.41
C THR A 61 -2.91 14.24 12.54
N GLY A 62 -2.13 14.37 13.62
CA GLY A 62 -2.51 15.18 14.78
C GLY A 62 -3.63 14.58 15.65
N ILE A 63 -4.10 13.37 15.33
CA ILE A 63 -5.12 12.67 16.11
C ILE A 63 -4.52 12.16 17.41
N ARG A 64 -5.26 12.34 18.52
CA ARG A 64 -4.81 11.96 19.86
C ARG A 64 -4.93 10.46 20.13
N ASP A 65 -6.08 9.87 19.76
CA ASP A 65 -6.33 8.43 19.93
C ASP A 65 -6.15 7.67 18.62
N VAL A 66 -4.89 7.57 18.22
CA VAL A 66 -4.48 6.84 17.03
C VAL A 66 -4.83 5.34 17.12
N GLN A 67 -4.71 4.74 18.30
CA GLN A 67 -4.92 3.31 18.48
C GLN A 67 -6.39 2.95 18.36
N GLY A 68 -7.27 3.70 19.03
CA GLY A 68 -8.72 3.59 18.86
C GLY A 68 -9.10 3.77 17.40
N LEU A 69 -8.57 4.81 16.73
CA LEU A 69 -8.87 5.09 15.33
C LEU A 69 -8.58 3.90 14.43
N VAL A 70 -7.40 3.31 14.55
CA VAL A 70 -6.99 2.16 13.74
C VAL A 70 -7.86 0.92 14.04
N GLN A 71 -8.33 0.76 15.28
CA GLN A 71 -9.25 -0.32 15.64
C GLN A 71 -10.64 -0.08 15.04
N ASP A 72 -11.21 1.10 15.21
CA ASP A 72 -12.54 1.44 14.69
C ASP A 72 -12.57 1.46 13.15
N ALA A 73 -11.45 1.81 12.52
CA ALA A 73 -11.25 1.73 11.07
C ALA A 73 -11.48 0.31 10.51
N GLN A 74 -11.22 -0.74 11.30
CA GLN A 74 -11.49 -2.12 10.86
C GLN A 74 -12.98 -2.34 10.58
N SER A 75 -13.84 -1.61 11.27
CA SER A 75 -15.28 -1.72 11.13
C SER A 75 -15.80 -1.16 9.79
N VAL A 76 -14.98 -0.40 9.07
CA VAL A 76 -15.21 0.14 7.71
C VAL A 76 -14.12 -0.34 6.73
N SER A 77 -13.45 -1.47 7.01
CA SER A 77 -12.27 -1.93 6.26
C SER A 77 -12.52 -2.08 4.76
N LYS A 78 -13.74 -2.45 4.36
CA LYS A 78 -14.11 -2.58 2.94
C LYS A 78 -14.05 -1.23 2.24
N GLU A 79 -14.69 -0.23 2.83
CA GLU A 79 -14.72 1.12 2.30
C GLU A 79 -13.33 1.77 2.28
N LEU A 80 -12.51 1.54 3.32
CA LEU A 80 -11.10 1.96 3.30
C LEU A 80 -10.30 1.24 2.21
N THR A 81 -10.63 0.00 1.87
CA THR A 81 -10.01 -0.70 0.73
C THR A 81 -10.41 -0.03 -0.58
N ASP A 82 -11.69 0.31 -0.75
CA ASP A 82 -12.19 1.01 -1.93
C ASP A 82 -11.52 2.39 -2.09
N ILE A 83 -11.34 3.14 -0.99
CA ILE A 83 -10.59 4.41 -0.97
C ILE A 83 -9.14 4.21 -1.39
N TYR A 84 -8.47 3.18 -0.84
CA TYR A 84 -7.09 2.87 -1.20
C TYR A 84 -6.94 2.50 -2.69
N GLU A 85 -7.89 1.75 -3.23
CA GLU A 85 -7.91 1.34 -4.63
C GLU A 85 -8.10 2.54 -5.56
N GLN A 86 -9.08 3.41 -5.26
CA GLN A 86 -9.33 4.67 -5.96
C GLN A 86 -8.11 5.60 -5.94
N GLY A 87 -7.36 5.61 -4.84
CA GLY A 87 -6.16 6.44 -4.71
C GLY A 87 -6.52 7.92 -4.68
N ASN A 88 -5.82 8.74 -5.47
CA ASN A 88 -6.00 10.20 -5.42
C ASN A 88 -7.35 10.67 -5.99
N SER A 89 -8.04 9.87 -6.84
CA SER A 89 -9.35 10.27 -7.38
C SER A 89 -10.41 10.40 -6.28
N PHE A 90 -10.33 9.58 -5.23
CA PHE A 90 -11.20 9.69 -4.06
C PHE A 90 -11.13 11.10 -3.44
N ILE A 91 -9.93 11.70 -3.41
CA ILE A 91 -9.75 13.03 -2.81
C ILE A 91 -10.51 14.08 -3.61
N ASP A 92 -10.40 14.04 -4.93
CA ASP A 92 -11.12 14.95 -5.83
C ASP A 92 -12.64 14.77 -5.69
N ASP A 93 -13.12 13.52 -5.70
CA ASP A 93 -14.54 13.18 -5.57
C ASP A 93 -15.11 13.62 -4.21
N TYR A 94 -14.36 13.41 -3.13
CA TYR A 94 -14.77 13.82 -1.78
C TYR A 94 -14.82 15.34 -1.64
N ILE A 95 -13.86 16.07 -2.21
CA ILE A 95 -13.88 17.54 -2.19
C ILE A 95 -15.14 18.05 -2.90
N GLN A 96 -15.56 17.44 -4.01
CA GLN A 96 -16.75 17.86 -4.74
C GLN A 96 -18.04 17.49 -4.01
N ASN A 97 -18.17 16.25 -3.53
CA ASN A 97 -19.40 15.74 -2.92
C ASN A 97 -19.12 14.80 -1.72
N PRO A 98 -18.79 15.34 -0.53
CA PRO A 98 -18.39 14.52 0.61
C PRO A 98 -19.51 13.60 1.12
N ASN A 99 -20.77 13.99 0.95
CA ASN A 99 -21.92 13.22 1.40
C ASN A 99 -22.27 12.02 0.51
N GLY A 100 -21.82 12.03 -0.75
CA GLY A 100 -22.13 10.99 -1.73
C GLY A 100 -21.08 9.89 -1.84
N VAL A 101 -19.90 10.07 -1.24
CA VAL A 101 -18.75 9.16 -1.41
C VAL A 101 -18.54 8.26 -0.18
N LEU A 102 -19.00 8.69 1.01
CA LEU A 102 -18.84 7.93 2.26
C LEU A 102 -20.14 7.37 2.80
N SER A 103 -20.06 6.19 3.41
CA SER A 103 -21.07 5.61 4.28
C SER A 103 -21.19 6.39 5.59
N GLU A 104 -22.34 6.28 6.25
CA GLU A 104 -22.56 6.90 7.57
C GLU A 104 -21.55 6.42 8.63
N LYS A 105 -21.03 5.20 8.48
CA LYS A 105 -20.05 4.63 9.39
C LYS A 105 -18.65 5.22 9.17
N ALA A 106 -18.26 5.49 7.92
CA ALA A 106 -17.02 6.20 7.64
C ALA A 106 -17.13 7.68 8.06
N LYS A 107 -18.31 8.30 7.89
CA LYS A 107 -18.57 9.66 8.40
C LYS A 107 -18.50 9.73 9.93
N SER A 108 -18.94 8.69 10.64
CA SER A 108 -18.84 8.66 12.10
C SER A 108 -17.38 8.69 12.54
N LEU A 109 -16.45 8.01 11.85
CA LEU A 109 -15.01 8.10 12.17
C LEU A 109 -14.47 9.54 12.11
N LEU A 110 -14.87 10.31 11.11
CA LEU A 110 -14.47 11.73 11.02
C LEU A 110 -14.96 12.53 12.23
N THR A 111 -16.16 12.21 12.71
CA THR A 111 -16.83 12.88 13.83
C THR A 111 -16.20 12.44 15.17
N ASP A 112 -16.11 11.15 15.40
CA ASP A 112 -15.63 10.52 16.65
C ASP A 112 -14.19 10.93 16.94
N TYR A 113 -13.36 11.02 15.91
CA TYR A 113 -11.96 11.43 16.01
C TYR A 113 -11.73 12.92 15.75
N LYS A 114 -12.79 13.71 15.59
CA LYS A 114 -12.74 15.18 15.43
C LYS A 114 -11.80 15.61 14.30
N VAL A 115 -11.85 14.90 13.17
CA VAL A 115 -10.98 15.14 12.02
C VAL A 115 -11.25 16.53 11.43
N THR A 116 -12.52 16.91 11.27
CA THR A 116 -12.91 18.24 10.80
C THR A 116 -12.37 19.35 11.69
N ASP A 117 -12.44 19.20 13.02
CA ASP A 117 -11.92 20.19 13.98
C ASP A 117 -10.40 20.26 13.93
N THR A 118 -9.73 19.11 13.79
CA THR A 118 -8.28 19.04 13.61
C THR A 118 -7.86 19.78 12.34
N CYS A 119 -8.55 19.54 11.22
CA CYS A 119 -8.31 20.24 9.96
C CYS A 119 -8.51 21.75 10.09
N LYS A 120 -9.59 22.20 10.75
CA LYS A 120 -9.80 23.64 11.02
C LYS A 120 -8.72 24.22 11.94
N GLY A 121 -8.29 23.47 12.95
CA GLY A 121 -7.22 23.86 13.87
C GLY A 121 -5.86 24.03 13.19
N LEU A 122 -5.64 23.34 12.07
CA LEU A 122 -4.48 23.53 11.19
C LEU A 122 -4.60 24.76 10.26
N GLY A 123 -5.69 25.52 10.36
CA GLY A 123 -5.93 26.73 9.57
C GLY A 123 -6.63 26.48 8.23
N TYR A 124 -7.11 25.26 7.94
CA TYR A 124 -7.87 25.00 6.73
C TYR A 124 -9.29 25.59 6.82
N THR A 125 -9.77 26.15 5.70
CA THR A 125 -11.10 26.73 5.57
C THR A 125 -11.78 26.31 4.26
N GLY A 126 -13.11 26.25 4.24
CA GLY A 126 -13.88 25.89 3.04
C GLY A 126 -13.46 24.53 2.47
N ASP A 127 -13.20 24.49 1.16
CA ASP A 127 -12.82 23.26 0.43
C ASP A 127 -11.52 22.63 0.94
N LEU A 128 -10.64 23.43 1.54
CA LEU A 128 -9.39 22.91 2.12
C LEU A 128 -9.65 22.02 3.33
N VAL A 129 -10.74 22.23 4.07
CA VAL A 129 -11.16 21.32 5.15
C VAL A 129 -11.54 19.97 4.56
N ARG A 130 -12.31 19.97 3.46
CA ARG A 130 -12.71 18.73 2.75
C ARG A 130 -11.49 17.99 2.20
N GLY A 131 -10.54 18.71 1.62
CA GLY A 131 -9.27 18.12 1.16
C GLY A 131 -8.44 17.52 2.30
N CYS A 132 -8.43 18.18 3.46
CA CYS A 132 -7.77 17.65 4.66
C CYS A 132 -8.45 16.37 5.18
N GLU A 133 -9.78 16.34 5.26
CA GLU A 133 -10.55 15.14 5.64
C GLU A 133 -10.32 13.98 4.67
N ALA A 134 -10.37 14.25 3.36
CA ALA A 134 -10.10 13.24 2.35
C ALA A 134 -8.67 12.70 2.47
N SER A 135 -7.68 13.59 2.65
CA SER A 135 -6.29 13.19 2.84
C SER A 135 -6.10 12.35 4.10
N PHE A 136 -6.84 12.66 5.17
CA PHE A 136 -6.85 11.84 6.37
C PHE A 136 -7.39 10.44 6.10
N LEU A 137 -8.53 10.32 5.41
CA LEU A 137 -9.12 9.02 5.05
C LEU A 137 -8.24 8.21 4.11
N SER A 138 -7.58 8.84 3.13
CA SER A 138 -6.61 8.17 2.25
C SER A 138 -5.40 7.64 3.03
N GLN A 139 -4.90 8.39 4.02
CA GLN A 139 -3.82 7.93 4.90
C GLN A 139 -4.28 6.77 5.79
N LEU A 140 -5.48 6.86 6.36
CA LEU A 140 -6.07 5.79 7.18
C LEU A 140 -6.31 4.51 6.35
N ALA A 141 -6.77 4.66 5.11
CA ALA A 141 -6.88 3.57 4.14
C ALA A 141 -5.52 2.92 3.83
N GLY A 142 -4.47 3.74 3.68
CA GLY A 142 -3.09 3.26 3.58
C GLY A 142 -2.64 2.49 4.83
N VAL A 143 -2.96 2.96 6.03
CA VAL A 143 -2.65 2.24 7.28
C VAL A 143 -3.37 0.90 7.35
N GLU A 144 -4.65 0.85 7.00
CA GLU A 144 -5.44 -0.37 6.99
C GLU A 144 -4.84 -1.40 6.02
N TYR A 145 -4.59 -0.98 4.78
CA TYR A 145 -4.00 -1.86 3.77
C TYR A 145 -2.61 -2.34 4.20
N GLY A 146 -1.79 -1.44 4.76
CA GLY A 146 -0.49 -1.75 5.32
C GLY A 146 -0.56 -2.82 6.43
N ASN A 147 -1.52 -2.74 7.34
CA ASN A 147 -1.73 -3.74 8.40
C ASN A 147 -2.10 -5.11 7.81
N LYS A 148 -2.99 -5.16 6.81
CA LYS A 148 -3.33 -6.42 6.10
C LYS A 148 -2.10 -7.03 5.43
N LEU A 149 -1.31 -6.20 4.73
CA LEU A 149 -0.10 -6.63 4.05
C LEU A 149 0.95 -7.15 5.03
N GLU A 150 1.16 -6.43 6.14
CA GLU A 150 2.06 -6.83 7.23
C GLU A 150 1.66 -8.19 7.82
N SER A 151 0.37 -8.38 8.12
CA SER A 151 -0.15 -9.65 8.65
C SER A 151 0.10 -10.81 7.69
N LYS A 152 -0.12 -10.59 6.39
CA LYS A 152 0.12 -11.61 5.36
C LYS A 152 1.61 -11.92 5.21
N LEU A 153 2.46 -10.89 5.21
CA LEU A 153 3.91 -11.03 5.22
C LEU A 153 4.38 -11.85 6.42
N ARG A 154 3.88 -11.57 7.63
CA ARG A 154 4.24 -12.34 8.84
C ARG A 154 3.88 -13.82 8.72
N LYS A 155 2.65 -14.12 8.26
CA LYS A 155 2.17 -15.50 8.10
C LYS A 155 2.96 -16.27 7.05
N ASP A 156 3.09 -15.71 5.85
CA ASP A 156 3.74 -16.39 4.73
C ASP A 156 5.25 -16.53 5.00
N ASN A 157 5.87 -15.57 5.70
CA ASN A 157 7.26 -15.65 6.15
C ASN A 157 7.51 -16.75 7.21
N ALA A 158 6.57 -16.95 8.13
CA ALA A 158 6.66 -18.04 9.11
C ALA A 158 6.58 -19.40 8.41
N SER A 159 5.61 -19.58 7.50
CA SER A 159 5.49 -20.80 6.68
C SER A 159 6.77 -21.07 5.89
N MET A 160 7.36 -20.04 5.27
CA MET A 160 8.61 -20.20 4.53
C MET A 160 9.78 -20.64 5.43
N LYS A 161 9.89 -20.07 6.64
CA LYS A 161 10.90 -20.48 7.61
C LYS A 161 10.73 -21.95 8.02
N ASP A 162 9.50 -22.38 8.27
CA ASP A 162 9.22 -23.77 8.65
C ASP A 162 9.59 -24.74 7.52
N LEU A 163 9.33 -24.39 6.26
CA LEU A 163 9.74 -25.18 5.10
C LEU A 163 11.27 -25.26 4.95
N ILE A 164 11.99 -24.15 5.14
CA ILE A 164 13.46 -24.15 5.17
C ILE A 164 13.98 -25.12 6.24
N ASP A 165 13.40 -25.06 7.44
CA ASP A 165 13.80 -25.90 8.56
C ASP A 165 13.44 -27.39 8.29
N GLN A 166 12.35 -27.67 7.56
CA GLN A 166 12.03 -29.02 7.08
C GLN A 166 13.06 -29.55 6.07
N VAL A 167 13.45 -28.77 5.06
CA VAL A 167 14.48 -29.19 4.09
C VAL A 167 15.81 -29.49 4.79
N LYS A 168 16.21 -28.66 5.75
CA LYS A 168 17.48 -28.84 6.50
C LYS A 168 17.50 -30.09 7.37
N ASN A 169 16.36 -30.48 7.93
CA ASN A 169 16.24 -31.60 8.87
C ASN A 169 15.76 -32.91 8.21
N ALA A 170 15.39 -32.87 6.93
CA ALA A 170 14.95 -34.03 6.19
C ALA A 170 16.07 -35.08 6.10
N LYS A 171 15.71 -36.35 6.39
CA LYS A 171 16.65 -37.48 6.39
C LYS A 171 16.56 -38.31 5.11
N ASP A 172 15.46 -38.20 4.39
CA ASP A 172 15.22 -38.91 3.14
C ASP A 172 14.96 -37.94 1.99
N THR A 173 15.34 -38.37 0.79
CA THR A 173 15.29 -37.57 -0.42
C THR A 173 13.87 -37.12 -0.79
N LYS A 174 12.85 -37.91 -0.45
CA LYS A 174 11.46 -37.59 -0.76
C LYS A 174 10.97 -36.42 0.10
N ALA A 175 11.25 -36.43 1.40
CA ALA A 175 10.93 -35.33 2.29
C ALA A 175 11.64 -34.03 1.87
N THR A 176 12.90 -34.09 1.45
CA THR A 176 13.64 -32.96 0.88
C THR A 176 12.95 -32.40 -0.37
N GLN A 177 12.51 -33.28 -1.28
CA GLN A 177 11.90 -32.89 -2.54
C GLN A 177 10.49 -32.30 -2.34
N ASP A 178 9.67 -32.90 -1.46
CA ASP A 178 8.34 -32.40 -1.13
C ASP A 178 8.42 -30.99 -0.49
N ALA A 179 9.37 -30.78 0.44
CA ALA A 179 9.60 -29.47 1.04
C ALA A 179 10.16 -28.43 0.05
N THR A 180 11.03 -28.85 -0.88
CA THR A 180 11.55 -27.97 -1.96
C THR A 180 10.44 -27.53 -2.92
N ASN A 181 9.52 -28.43 -3.26
CA ASN A 181 8.34 -28.09 -4.06
C ASN A 181 7.42 -27.11 -3.33
N ALA A 182 7.24 -27.28 -2.02
CA ALA A 182 6.46 -26.36 -1.20
C ALA A 182 7.11 -24.97 -1.12
N ILE A 183 8.45 -24.88 -1.00
CA ILE A 183 9.19 -23.62 -1.10
C ILE A 183 8.90 -22.95 -2.44
N SER A 184 8.89 -23.68 -3.55
CA SER A 184 8.59 -23.12 -4.87
C SER A 184 7.16 -22.53 -4.97
N LEU A 185 6.19 -23.08 -4.25
CA LEU A 185 4.84 -22.52 -4.18
C LEU A 185 4.77 -21.27 -3.29
N GLU A 186 5.38 -21.32 -2.12
CA GLU A 186 5.59 -20.12 -1.30
C GLU A 186 6.38 -19.06 -2.08
N ASN A 187 7.17 -19.51 -3.08
CA ASN A 187 7.84 -18.62 -4.00
C ASN A 187 6.93 -17.69 -4.77
N LEU A 188 5.92 -18.25 -5.41
CA LEU A 188 4.95 -17.46 -6.14
C LEU A 188 4.14 -16.52 -5.23
N LYS A 189 3.88 -16.93 -3.98
CA LYS A 189 3.17 -16.08 -3.01
C LYS A 189 3.99 -14.87 -2.58
N PHE A 190 5.29 -15.05 -2.37
CA PHE A 190 6.18 -13.96 -2.00
C PHE A 190 6.34 -12.95 -3.14
N GLU A 191 6.49 -13.37 -4.39
CA GLU A 191 6.55 -12.45 -5.53
C GLU A 191 5.27 -11.61 -5.66
N LYS A 192 4.12 -12.22 -5.38
CA LYS A 192 2.85 -11.47 -5.27
C LYS A 192 2.89 -10.46 -4.12
N LEU A 193 3.39 -10.85 -2.95
CA LEU A 193 3.51 -9.95 -1.80
C LEU A 193 4.48 -8.79 -2.06
N LYS A 194 5.59 -9.06 -2.76
CA LYS A 194 6.55 -8.06 -3.22
C LYS A 194 5.89 -7.03 -4.10
N PHE A 195 5.14 -7.49 -5.11
CA PHE A 195 4.38 -6.59 -5.98
C PHE A 195 3.37 -5.75 -5.17
N GLN A 196 2.66 -6.35 -4.21
CA GLN A 196 1.74 -5.62 -3.34
C GLN A 196 2.46 -4.58 -2.46
N TYR A 197 3.67 -4.90 -1.97
CA TYR A 197 4.50 -3.98 -1.20
C TYR A 197 5.04 -2.82 -2.04
N GLU A 198 5.52 -3.09 -3.25
CA GLU A 198 5.99 -2.05 -4.17
C GLU A 198 4.84 -1.13 -4.59
N MET A 199 3.69 -1.69 -4.93
CA MET A 199 2.47 -0.94 -5.22
C MET A 199 2.05 -0.08 -4.01
N TYR A 200 2.15 -0.62 -2.80
CA TYR A 200 1.90 0.13 -1.58
C TYR A 200 2.80 1.35 -1.46
N ARG A 201 4.12 1.15 -1.53
CA ARG A 201 5.11 2.23 -1.46
C ARG A 201 4.87 3.29 -2.53
N ASP A 202 4.55 2.87 -3.75
CA ASP A 202 4.31 3.77 -4.87
C ASP A 202 3.04 4.60 -4.66
N LYS A 203 1.93 3.99 -4.21
CA LYS A 203 0.71 4.72 -3.84
C LYS A 203 0.96 5.75 -2.73
N GLN A 204 1.77 5.42 -1.75
CA GLN A 204 2.15 6.34 -0.68
C GLN A 204 2.97 7.53 -1.20
N ARG A 205 3.90 7.28 -2.13
CA ARG A 205 4.64 8.34 -2.82
C ARG A 205 3.70 9.23 -3.65
N ASP A 206 2.79 8.63 -4.40
CA ASP A 206 1.85 9.36 -5.26
C ASP A 206 0.89 10.23 -4.44
N LEU A 207 0.45 9.74 -3.27
CA LEU A 207 -0.33 10.54 -2.31
C LEU A 207 0.48 11.72 -1.77
N ALA A 208 1.74 11.51 -1.39
CA ALA A 208 2.60 12.59 -0.90
C ALA A 208 2.82 13.67 -1.97
N GLN A 209 3.13 13.26 -3.21
CA GLN A 209 3.29 14.18 -4.34
C GLN A 209 2.00 14.94 -4.67
N TYR A 210 0.85 14.26 -4.60
CA TYR A 210 -0.45 14.90 -4.80
C TYR A 210 -0.71 15.97 -3.72
N LYS A 211 -0.44 15.66 -2.44
CA LYS A 211 -0.56 16.63 -1.35
C LYS A 211 0.34 17.84 -1.55
N GLU A 212 1.58 17.65 -1.99
CA GLU A 212 2.50 18.75 -2.31
C GLU A 212 1.96 19.64 -3.43
N LYS A 213 1.46 19.04 -4.52
CA LYS A 213 0.85 19.79 -5.63
C LYS A 213 -0.38 20.56 -5.18
N MET A 214 -1.24 19.96 -4.36
CA MET A 214 -2.42 20.63 -3.79
C MET A 214 -2.02 21.81 -2.91
N ALA A 215 -0.98 21.67 -2.08
CA ALA A 215 -0.46 22.76 -1.26
C ALA A 215 0.10 23.90 -2.12
N GLN A 216 0.86 23.59 -3.17
CA GLN A 216 1.39 24.59 -4.11
C GLN A 216 0.28 25.34 -4.84
N ALA A 217 -0.73 24.63 -5.36
CA ALA A 217 -1.87 25.23 -6.03
C ALA A 217 -2.67 26.14 -5.09
N THR A 218 -2.86 25.72 -3.84
CA THR A 218 -3.51 26.53 -2.81
C THR A 218 -2.72 27.81 -2.51
N TYR A 219 -1.40 27.70 -2.35
CA TYR A 219 -0.53 28.85 -2.11
C TYR A 219 -0.53 29.84 -3.29
N GLN A 220 -0.52 29.35 -4.52
CA GLN A 220 -0.64 30.19 -5.72
C GLN A 220 -1.99 30.91 -5.77
N LYS A 221 -3.08 30.20 -5.47
CA LYS A 221 -4.42 30.80 -5.41
C LYS A 221 -4.49 31.89 -4.35
N GLN A 222 -3.97 31.66 -3.16
CA GLN A 222 -3.92 32.67 -2.08
C GLN A 222 -3.14 33.92 -2.50
N GLN A 223 -2.02 33.77 -3.21
CA GLN A 223 -1.29 34.93 -3.75
C GLN A 223 -2.10 35.69 -4.80
N LEU A 224 -2.78 35.00 -5.70
CA LEU A 224 -3.64 35.64 -6.71
C LEU A 224 -4.82 36.37 -6.05
N ASP A 225 -5.47 35.73 -5.08
CA ASP A 225 -6.60 36.33 -4.35
C ASP A 225 -6.15 37.56 -3.54
N ALA A 226 -4.96 37.52 -2.91
CA ALA A 226 -4.39 38.66 -2.21
C ALA A 226 -3.98 39.83 -3.14
N VAL A 227 -3.62 39.54 -4.40
CA VAL A 227 -3.34 40.55 -5.43
C VAL A 227 -4.63 41.13 -6.03
N ASN A 228 -5.69 40.31 -6.12
CA ASN A 228 -6.98 40.68 -6.68
C ASN A 228 -7.96 41.27 -5.65
N GLU A 229 -7.70 41.13 -4.34
CA GLU A 229 -8.32 41.99 -3.33
C GLU A 229 -7.95 43.44 -3.67
N PRO A 230 -8.93 44.36 -3.84
CA PRO A 230 -8.61 45.75 -4.06
C PRO A 230 -7.74 46.18 -2.88
N LEU A 231 -6.54 46.69 -3.18
CA LEU A 231 -5.66 47.31 -2.18
C LEU A 231 -6.51 48.34 -1.43
N SER A 232 -7.05 47.95 -0.28
CA SER A 232 -7.85 48.83 0.57
C SER A 232 -7.01 50.05 0.97
N TYR A 233 -5.69 49.89 0.97
CA TYR A 233 -4.71 50.95 1.10
C TYR A 233 -4.82 52.03 0.03
N LYS A 234 -5.03 51.70 -1.25
CA LYS A 234 -5.11 52.72 -2.31
C LYS A 234 -6.41 53.51 -2.19
N GLU A 235 -7.52 52.87 -1.88
CA GLU A 235 -8.82 53.54 -1.67
C GLU A 235 -8.86 54.33 -0.36
N GLN A 236 -8.23 53.83 0.72
CA GLN A 236 -8.08 54.55 1.99
C GLN A 236 -7.13 55.74 1.87
N PHE A 237 -6.01 55.59 1.16
CA PHE A 237 -5.07 56.70 0.92
C PHE A 237 -5.68 57.78 0.02
N THR A 238 -6.47 57.38 -0.98
CA THR A 238 -7.19 58.33 -1.84
C THR A 238 -8.22 59.10 -1.01
N LYS A 239 -9.02 58.43 -0.17
CA LYS A 239 -9.96 59.11 0.76
C LYS A 239 -9.25 60.08 1.71
N GLN A 240 -8.12 59.68 2.31
CA GLN A 240 -7.36 60.53 3.22
C GLN A 240 -6.77 61.76 2.53
N SER A 241 -6.38 61.66 1.26
CA SER A 241 -5.83 62.77 0.48
C SER A 241 -6.88 63.81 0.05
N PHE A 242 -8.16 63.43 -0.04
CA PHE A 242 -9.27 64.34 -0.34
C PHE A 242 -9.82 65.04 0.91
N GLU A 243 -9.58 64.53 2.12
CA GLU A 243 -9.98 65.18 3.38
C GLU A 243 -8.95 66.22 3.88
N LEU A 244 -7.79 66.32 3.24
CA LEU A 244 -6.69 67.24 3.57
C LEU A 244 -6.57 68.47 2.65
N ASN A 245 -7.56 68.71 1.78
CA ASN A 245 -7.65 69.93 0.95
C ASN A 245 -8.89 70.76 1.29
#